data_AF-A0A7X0UD92-F1
#
_entry.id   AF-A0A7X0UD92-F1
#
_cell.length_a   1.000
_cell.length_b   1.000
_cell.length_c   1.000
_cell.angle_alpha   90.00
_cell.angle_beta   90.00
_cell.angle_gamma   90.00
#
_symmetry.space_group_name_H-M   'P 1'
#
loop_
_entity.id
_entity.type
_entity.pdbx_description
1 polymer ?
#
loop_
_entity_poly.entity_id
_entity_poly.type
_entity_poly.pdbx_seq_one_letter_code
_entity_poly.pdbx_strand_id
1 'polypeptide(L)'
;MTIASVRFYFYTTARKRDLALTAAHWGFADWFPRRLKPIREALRGPEAKGVDIVNLMLYENPEHALVHDTWQRCINVFQFNFVCDLRPLEQGDPADNVQKLMQFYAALAEHAPWPQVRALVPALREPLSEVDRITLRPYLQWPRGEMVSEAQARRIVGRA
;
A
#
# COMPACT_ATOMS: atom_id res chain seq x y z
N MET A 1 -0.92 -12.14 18.86
CA MET A 1 -2.00 -12.31 17.89
C MET A 1 -1.76 -11.25 16.83
N THR A 2 -1.34 -11.67 15.64
CA THR A 2 -0.76 -10.77 14.64
C THR A 2 -1.79 -10.57 13.55
N ILE A 3 -2.28 -9.34 13.42
CA ILE A 3 -3.20 -8.91 12.37
C ILE A 3 -2.41 -8.72 11.05
N ALA A 4 -2.96 -9.16 9.92
CA ALA A 4 -2.11 -9.62 8.82
C ALA A 4 -2.48 -9.27 7.37
N SER A 5 -3.44 -8.39 7.04
CA SER A 5 -3.60 -7.87 5.64
C SER A 5 -4.79 -6.91 5.52
N VAL A 6 -4.66 -5.81 4.78
CA VAL A 6 -5.78 -5.01 4.25
C VAL A 6 -5.74 -5.14 2.72
N ARG A 7 -6.69 -5.86 2.12
CA ARG A 7 -6.70 -6.21 0.68
C ARG A 7 -7.63 -5.28 -0.09
N PHE A 8 -7.18 -4.73 -1.22
CA PHE A 8 -8.00 -3.89 -2.09
C PHE A 8 -8.22 -4.57 -3.44
N TYR A 9 -9.48 -4.73 -3.83
CA TYR A 9 -9.85 -5.53 -4.99
C TYR A 9 -10.09 -4.59 -6.17
N PHE A 10 -9.48 -4.85 -7.31
CA PHE A 10 -9.70 -4.14 -8.55
C PHE A 10 -10.45 -5.04 -9.53
N TYR A 11 -11.07 -4.46 -10.55
CA TYR A 11 -11.67 -5.21 -11.65
C TYR A 11 -11.36 -4.52 -12.95
N THR A 12 -10.80 -5.25 -13.90
CA THR A 12 -10.69 -4.80 -15.28
C THR A 12 -11.12 -5.92 -16.19
N THR A 13 -11.83 -5.56 -17.26
CA THR A 13 -12.33 -6.53 -18.24
C THR A 13 -11.27 -6.91 -19.29
N ALA A 14 -10.01 -6.46 -19.14
CA ALA A 14 -9.01 -6.51 -20.21
C ALA A 14 -7.62 -6.96 -19.73
N ARG A 15 -7.27 -8.24 -19.96
CA ARG A 15 -5.99 -8.90 -19.59
C ARG A 15 -4.71 -8.08 -19.80
N LYS A 16 -4.63 -7.30 -20.89
CA LYS A 16 -3.46 -6.47 -21.20
C LYS A 16 -3.28 -5.33 -20.19
N ARG A 17 -4.39 -4.75 -19.74
CA ARG A 17 -4.42 -3.69 -18.73
C ARG A 17 -3.99 -4.23 -17.37
N ASP A 18 -4.44 -5.43 -17.03
CA ASP A 18 -4.11 -6.08 -15.77
C ASP A 18 -2.62 -6.32 -15.63
N LEU A 19 -2.01 -6.83 -16.69
CA LEU A 19 -0.56 -7.03 -16.77
C LEU A 19 0.19 -5.70 -16.64
N ALA A 20 -0.30 -4.62 -17.26
CA ALA A 20 0.34 -3.31 -17.18
C ALA A 20 0.26 -2.70 -15.77
N LEU A 21 -0.93 -2.71 -15.15
CA LEU A 21 -1.14 -2.19 -13.80
C LEU A 21 -0.36 -3.02 -12.77
N THR A 22 -0.36 -4.35 -12.91
CA THR A 22 0.41 -5.26 -12.07
C THR A 22 1.92 -4.98 -12.21
N ALA A 23 2.45 -4.85 -13.43
CA ALA A 23 3.86 -4.55 -13.64
C ALA A 23 4.29 -3.21 -13.03
N ALA A 24 3.43 -2.19 -13.07
CA ALA A 24 3.74 -0.85 -12.57
C ALA A 24 3.47 -0.65 -11.07
N HIS A 25 2.60 -1.43 -10.44
CA HIS A 25 2.14 -1.17 -9.08
C HIS A 25 2.26 -2.37 -8.13
N TRP A 26 2.50 -3.59 -8.59
CA TRP A 26 2.58 -4.77 -7.71
C TRP A 26 3.77 -4.70 -6.75
N GLY A 27 4.93 -4.24 -7.22
CA GLY A 27 6.13 -4.17 -6.37
C GLY A 27 6.02 -3.17 -5.22
N PHE A 28 5.05 -2.25 -5.27
CA PHE A 28 4.75 -1.35 -4.15
C PHE A 28 4.50 -2.11 -2.84
N ALA A 29 3.84 -3.27 -2.89
CA ALA A 29 3.57 -4.09 -1.71
C ALA A 29 4.86 -4.51 -0.96
N ASP A 30 5.96 -4.73 -1.69
CA ASP A 30 7.25 -5.08 -1.11
C ASP A 30 7.99 -3.88 -0.52
N TRP A 31 7.78 -2.68 -1.07
CA TRP A 31 8.33 -1.44 -0.54
C TRP A 31 7.57 -0.94 0.69
N PHE A 32 6.26 -1.17 0.74
CA PHE A 32 5.36 -0.61 1.73
C PHE A 32 5.72 -0.85 3.22
N PRO A 33 6.32 -2.00 3.63
CA PRO A 33 6.81 -2.18 5.00
C PRO A 33 7.78 -1.09 5.47
N ARG A 34 8.55 -0.50 4.54
CA ARG A 34 9.43 0.64 4.81
C ARG A 34 8.62 1.85 5.29
N ARG A 35 7.51 2.16 4.61
CA ARG A 35 6.63 3.28 4.93
C ARG A 35 6.02 3.14 6.32
N LEU A 36 5.71 1.92 6.72
CA LEU A 36 5.10 1.61 8.02
C LEU A 36 6.10 1.47 9.17
N LYS A 37 7.40 1.45 8.88
CA LYS A 37 8.45 1.27 9.90
C LYS A 37 8.31 2.23 11.10
N PRO A 38 8.08 3.55 10.92
CA PRO A 38 7.95 4.47 12.06
C PRO A 38 6.79 4.12 13.00
N ILE A 39 5.67 3.63 12.46
CA ILE A 39 4.51 3.23 13.26
C ILE A 39 4.82 1.97 14.06
N ARG A 40 5.49 0.99 13.44
CA ARG A 40 5.91 -0.24 14.14
C ARG A 40 6.79 0.08 15.35
N GLU A 41 7.63 1.10 15.25
CA GLU A 41 8.52 1.55 16.34
C GLU A 41 7.77 2.38 17.40
N ALA A 42 6.73 3.13 17.00
CA ALA A 42 5.94 3.97 17.90
C ALA A 42 4.89 3.19 18.72
N LEU A 43 4.31 2.12 18.16
CA LEU A 43 3.29 1.33 18.84
C LEU A 43 3.90 0.54 20.01
N ARG A 44 3.37 0.74 21.21
CA ARG A 44 3.71 -0.02 22.43
C ARG A 44 2.47 -0.75 22.93
N GLY A 45 2.60 -2.03 23.31
CA GLY A 45 1.49 -2.81 23.89
C GLY A 45 0.68 -3.63 22.88
N PRO A 46 -0.61 -3.93 23.14
CA PRO A 46 -1.45 -4.78 22.29
C PRO A 46 -1.61 -4.27 20.84
N GLU A 47 -1.41 -2.97 20.62
CA GLU A 47 -1.47 -2.33 19.30
C GLU A 47 -0.27 -2.68 18.42
N ALA A 48 0.90 -2.92 19.02
CA ALA A 48 2.09 -3.39 18.31
C ALA A 48 1.95 -4.85 17.84
N LYS A 49 1.11 -5.65 18.55
CA LYS A 49 0.77 -7.02 18.16
C LYS A 49 -0.23 -6.98 16.99
N GLY A 50 0.26 -6.69 15.78
CA GLY A 50 -0.56 -6.79 14.56
C GLY A 50 -0.33 -5.79 13.44
N VAL A 51 0.75 -5.01 13.44
CA VAL A 51 1.08 -4.06 12.36
C VAL A 51 2.12 -4.63 11.39
N ASP A 52 2.39 -5.93 11.47
CA ASP A 52 3.57 -6.52 10.82
C ASP A 52 3.44 -6.57 9.30
N ILE A 53 2.23 -6.71 8.74
CA ILE A 53 2.03 -6.82 7.29
C ILE A 53 0.67 -6.23 6.89
N VAL A 54 0.67 -4.98 6.43
CA VAL A 54 -0.44 -4.45 5.62
C VAL A 54 -0.14 -4.85 4.17
N ASN A 55 -0.66 -6.00 3.75
CA ASN A 55 -0.51 -6.42 2.37
C ASN A 55 -1.57 -5.73 1.50
N LEU A 56 -1.18 -4.61 0.90
CA LEU A 56 -1.95 -3.87 -0.10
C LEU A 56 -1.89 -4.64 -1.42
N MET A 57 -2.62 -5.74 -1.49
CA MET A 57 -2.78 -6.47 -2.74
C MET A 57 -3.76 -5.72 -3.63
N LEU A 58 -3.37 -5.58 -4.89
CA LEU A 58 -4.25 -5.37 -6.01
C LEU A 58 -4.69 -6.78 -6.43
N TYR A 59 -5.98 -7.16 -6.35
CA TYR A 59 -6.50 -8.44 -6.89
C TYR A 59 -7.76 -8.26 -7.75
N GLU A 60 -7.90 -9.02 -8.85
CA GLU A 60 -8.68 -8.66 -10.04
C GLU A 60 -10.11 -9.23 -10.18
N ASN A 61 -10.56 -10.18 -9.36
CA ASN A 61 -11.93 -10.72 -9.51
C ASN A 61 -12.91 -10.14 -8.47
N PRO A 62 -13.85 -9.24 -8.85
CA PRO A 62 -14.84 -8.67 -7.94
C PRO A 62 -15.82 -9.71 -7.42
N GLU A 63 -16.03 -10.83 -8.13
CA GLU A 63 -16.89 -11.93 -7.68
C GLU A 63 -16.34 -12.63 -6.43
N HIS A 64 -15.04 -12.47 -6.14
CA HIS A 64 -14.40 -13.01 -4.95
C HIS A 64 -14.41 -12.02 -3.76
N ALA A 65 -14.90 -10.79 -3.94
CA ALA A 65 -15.08 -9.84 -2.85
C ALA A 65 -16.32 -10.24 -2.03
N LEU A 66 -16.09 -10.97 -0.95
CA LEU A 66 -17.16 -11.59 -0.15
C LEU A 66 -18.18 -10.57 0.40
N VAL A 67 -17.73 -9.38 0.82
CA VAL A 67 -18.59 -8.28 1.32
C VAL A 67 -17.94 -6.93 1.00
N HIS A 68 -18.65 -6.08 0.26
CA HIS A 68 -18.17 -4.76 -0.15
C HIS A 68 -18.32 -3.71 0.95
N ASP A 69 -17.45 -2.70 0.90
CA ASP A 69 -17.50 -1.46 1.68
C ASP A 69 -17.63 -1.64 3.20
N THR A 70 -17.17 -2.80 3.68
CA THR A 70 -17.32 -3.19 5.08
C THR A 70 -16.00 -3.74 5.61
N TRP A 71 -15.64 -3.28 6.81
CA TRP A 71 -14.51 -3.81 7.57
C TRP A 71 -14.84 -5.18 8.14
N GLN A 72 -14.00 -6.17 7.86
CA GLN A 72 -14.16 -7.53 8.34
C GLN A 72 -12.90 -8.05 9.03
N ARG A 73 -13.10 -8.86 10.07
CA ARG A 73 -12.03 -9.63 10.69
C ARG A 73 -12.10 -11.07 10.23
N CYS A 74 -11.07 -11.54 9.53
CA CYS A 74 -10.94 -12.91 9.05
C CYS A 74 -9.74 -13.58 9.74
N ILE A 75 -10.01 -14.44 10.73
CA ILE A 75 -8.97 -15.10 11.55
C ILE A 75 -8.01 -14.05 12.17
N ASN A 76 -6.88 -13.85 11.51
CA ASN A 76 -5.78 -12.97 11.88
C ASN A 76 -5.63 -11.79 10.89
N VAL A 77 -6.66 -11.41 10.15
CA VAL A 77 -6.62 -10.40 9.09
C VAL A 77 -7.75 -9.39 9.29
N PHE A 78 -7.49 -8.11 9.03
CA PHE A 78 -8.53 -7.06 8.96
C PHE A 78 -8.67 -6.57 7.53
N GLN A 79 -9.69 -7.04 6.83
CA GLN A 79 -9.90 -6.73 5.42
C GLN A 79 -10.99 -5.67 5.23
N PHE A 80 -10.84 -4.87 4.19
CA PHE A 80 -11.87 -3.98 3.68
C PHE A 80 -11.93 -4.14 2.17
N ASN A 81 -13.04 -4.66 1.65
CA ASN A 81 -13.14 -4.89 0.22
C ASN A 81 -13.81 -3.67 -0.42
N PHE A 82 -13.06 -2.92 -1.22
CA PHE A 82 -13.57 -1.83 -2.05
C PHE A 82 -13.42 -2.22 -3.52
N VAL A 83 -14.44 -1.95 -4.34
CA VAL A 83 -14.36 -2.15 -5.79
C VAL A 83 -14.41 -0.79 -6.47
N CYS A 84 -13.38 -0.48 -7.25
CA CYS A 84 -13.34 0.75 -8.04
C CYS A 84 -12.64 0.58 -9.36
N ASP A 85 -12.88 1.54 -10.22
CA ASP A 85 -12.26 1.66 -11.52
C ASP A 85 -10.88 2.32 -11.40
N LEU A 86 -9.84 1.59 -11.81
CA LEU A 86 -8.45 2.05 -11.76
C LEU A 86 -7.95 2.61 -13.09
N ARG A 87 -8.82 2.81 -14.09
CA ARG A 87 -8.46 3.54 -15.33
C ARG A 87 -7.69 4.85 -15.07
N PRO A 88 -7.99 5.66 -14.03
CA PRO A 88 -7.21 6.86 -13.73
C PRO A 88 -5.73 6.61 -13.43
N LEU A 89 -5.34 5.40 -13.01
CA LEU A 89 -3.95 5.06 -12.72
C LEU A 89 -3.13 4.78 -13.99
N GLU A 90 -3.77 4.44 -15.11
CA GLU A 90 -3.06 4.10 -16.36
C GLU A 90 -2.26 5.27 -16.93
N GLN A 91 -2.75 6.49 -16.72
CA GLN A 91 -2.18 7.71 -17.28
C GLN A 91 -1.33 8.49 -16.28
N GLY A 92 -1.31 8.05 -15.01
CA GLY A 92 -0.57 8.72 -13.94
C GLY A 92 0.87 8.21 -13.82
N ASP A 93 1.74 9.06 -13.27
CA ASP A 93 3.04 8.60 -12.80
C ASP A 93 2.84 7.54 -11.68
N PRO A 94 3.52 6.37 -11.74
CA PRO A 94 3.34 5.31 -10.76
C PRO A 94 3.59 5.74 -9.30
N ALA A 95 4.56 6.63 -9.05
CA ALA A 95 4.84 7.08 -7.67
C ALA A 95 3.73 8.01 -7.18
N ASP A 96 3.22 8.90 -8.04
CA ASP A 96 2.07 9.74 -7.71
C ASP A 96 0.78 8.91 -7.50
N ASN A 97 0.60 7.85 -8.29
CA ASN A 97 -0.48 6.89 -8.09
C ASN A 97 -0.37 6.20 -6.73
N VAL A 98 0.82 5.74 -6.35
CA VAL A 98 1.06 5.16 -5.01
C VAL A 98 0.70 6.15 -3.91
N GLN A 99 1.07 7.43 -4.03
CA GLN A 99 0.69 8.44 -3.04
C GLN A 99 -0.83 8.61 -2.95
N LYS A 100 -1.53 8.73 -4.08
CA LYS A 100 -3.00 8.83 -4.12
C LYS A 100 -3.66 7.60 -3.49
N LEU A 101 -3.14 6.41 -3.78
CA LEU A 101 -3.61 5.15 -3.19
C LEU A 101 -3.39 5.15 -1.67
N MET A 102 -2.23 5.56 -1.17
CA MET A 102 -1.99 5.68 0.28
C MET A 102 -2.97 6.64 0.96
N GLN A 103 -3.26 7.79 0.33
CA GLN A 103 -4.25 8.74 0.85
C GLN A 103 -5.66 8.16 0.86
N PHE A 104 -6.04 7.45 -0.20
CA PHE A 104 -7.29 6.70 -0.26
C PHE A 104 -7.38 5.66 0.88
N TYR A 105 -6.30 4.91 1.11
CA TYR A 105 -6.24 3.94 2.20
C TYR A 105 -6.32 4.59 3.58
N ALA A 106 -5.69 5.76 3.77
CA ALA A 106 -5.81 6.52 5.01
C ALA A 106 -7.27 6.87 5.32
N ALA A 107 -8.03 7.31 4.32
CA ALA A 107 -9.44 7.66 4.50
C ALA A 107 -10.28 6.45 4.94
N LEU A 108 -10.04 5.28 4.36
CA LEU A 108 -10.74 4.05 4.76
C LEU A 108 -10.32 3.56 6.15
N ALA A 109 -9.02 3.63 6.44
CA ALA A 109 -8.45 3.19 7.70
C ALA A 109 -8.91 4.07 8.89
N GLU A 110 -9.17 5.36 8.68
CA GLU A 110 -9.64 6.29 9.71
C GLU A 110 -10.97 5.83 10.35
N HIS A 111 -11.84 5.23 9.57
CA HIS A 111 -13.15 4.73 10.01
C HIS A 111 -13.15 3.25 10.40
N ALA A 112 -11.98 2.60 10.42
CA ALA A 112 -11.89 1.19 10.80
C ALA A 112 -12.27 0.97 12.26
N PRO A 113 -12.95 -0.14 12.61
CA PRO A 113 -13.34 -0.42 13.99
C PRO A 113 -12.13 -0.77 14.89
N TRP A 114 -11.04 -1.26 14.32
CA TRP A 114 -9.85 -1.69 15.06
C TRP A 114 -8.79 -0.58 15.20
N PRO A 115 -8.33 -0.28 16.43
CA PRO A 115 -7.27 0.72 16.67
C PRO A 115 -5.99 0.46 15.88
N GLN A 116 -5.63 -0.80 15.65
CA GLN A 116 -4.44 -1.20 14.90
C GLN A 116 -4.49 -0.73 13.44
N VAL A 117 -5.68 -0.68 12.84
CA VAL A 117 -5.87 -0.17 11.47
C VAL A 117 -5.83 1.35 11.46
N ARG A 118 -6.50 2.00 12.43
CA ARG A 118 -6.46 3.47 12.57
C ARG A 118 -5.04 3.99 12.83
N ALA A 119 -4.20 3.21 13.50
CA ALA A 119 -2.80 3.56 13.74
C ALA A 119 -1.97 3.73 12.45
N LEU A 120 -2.42 3.20 11.30
CA LEU A 120 -1.75 3.33 10.01
C LEU A 120 -1.91 4.72 9.38
N VAL A 121 -2.98 5.43 9.75
CA VAL A 121 -3.41 6.68 9.11
C VAL A 121 -2.30 7.75 9.06
N PRO A 122 -1.51 8.00 10.12
CA PRO A 122 -0.47 9.02 10.07
C PRO A 122 0.58 8.79 8.97
N ALA A 123 1.12 7.56 8.85
CA ALA A 123 2.11 7.26 7.81
C ALA A 123 1.47 7.16 6.42
N LEU A 124 0.20 6.77 6.31
CA LEU A 124 -0.50 6.75 5.04
C LEU A 124 -0.81 8.17 4.50
N ARG A 125 -1.06 9.14 5.40
CA ARG A 125 -1.37 10.53 5.03
C ARG A 125 -0.16 11.35 4.63
N GLU A 126 1.00 11.06 5.22
CA GLU A 126 2.20 11.84 4.91
C GLU A 126 2.63 11.61 3.45
N PRO A 127 2.89 12.68 2.67
CA PRO A 127 3.31 12.59 1.27
C PRO A 127 4.61 11.81 1.09
N LEU A 128 4.84 11.29 -0.13
CA LEU A 128 6.12 10.67 -0.47
C LEU A 128 7.22 11.74 -0.47
N SER A 129 8.23 11.55 0.38
CA SER A 129 9.47 12.34 0.31
C SER A 129 10.28 12.01 -0.94
N GLU A 130 11.26 12.83 -1.28
CA GLU A 130 12.17 12.53 -2.40
C GLU A 130 12.95 11.22 -2.17
N VAL A 131 13.32 10.94 -0.91
CA VAL A 131 13.93 9.68 -0.51
C VAL A 131 12.97 8.51 -0.74
N ASP A 132 11.69 8.68 -0.43
CA ASP A 132 10.69 7.65 -0.69
C ASP A 132 10.55 7.40 -2.19
N ARG A 133 10.45 8.45 -3.02
CA ARG A 133 10.36 8.34 -4.47
C ARG A 133 11.55 7.59 -5.07
N ILE A 134 12.78 7.90 -4.64
CA ILE A 134 14.00 7.20 -5.09
C ILE A 134 13.98 5.73 -4.70
N THR A 135 13.61 5.40 -3.46
CA THR A 135 13.63 4.01 -2.98
C THR A 135 12.45 3.18 -3.47
N LEU A 136 11.34 3.84 -3.82
CA LEU A 136 10.12 3.22 -4.37
C LEU A 136 10.26 2.90 -5.86
N ARG A 137 10.88 3.79 -6.65
CA ARG A 137 10.98 3.66 -8.12
C ARG A 137 11.41 2.26 -8.62
N PRO A 138 12.43 1.58 -8.03
CA PRO A 138 12.83 0.25 -8.48
C PRO A 138 11.74 -0.82 -8.39
N TYR A 139 10.75 -0.62 -7.51
CA TYR A 139 9.60 -1.50 -7.29
C TYR A 139 8.43 -1.23 -8.24
N LEU A 140 8.40 -0.07 -8.89
CA LEU A 140 7.31 0.36 -9.78
C LEU A 140 7.60 0.10 -11.27
N GLN A 141 8.62 -0.71 -11.56
CA GLN A 141 9.03 -1.02 -12.92
C GLN A 141 9.31 -2.50 -13.11
N TRP A 142 9.11 -2.96 -14.35
CA TRP A 142 9.45 -4.31 -14.78
C TRP A 142 10.37 -4.25 -16.02
N PRO A 143 11.54 -4.93 -16.01
CA PRO A 143 12.13 -5.65 -14.87
C PRO A 143 12.46 -4.70 -13.71
N ARG A 144 12.54 -5.24 -12.48
CA ARG A 144 12.88 -4.44 -11.29
C ARG A 144 14.25 -3.77 -11.48
N GLY A 145 14.34 -2.53 -11.00
CA GLY A 145 15.60 -1.78 -11.02
C GLY A 145 16.58 -2.24 -9.95
N GLU A 146 17.75 -1.61 -9.93
CA GLU A 146 18.68 -1.71 -8.81
C GLU A 146 18.05 -1.10 -7.55
N MET A 147 18.08 -1.86 -6.45
CA MET A 147 17.50 -1.43 -5.19
C MET A 147 18.39 -0.38 -4.53
N VAL A 148 17.79 0.78 -4.19
CA VAL A 148 18.51 1.88 -3.56
C VAL A 148 18.26 1.84 -2.05
N SER A 149 19.33 1.79 -1.26
CA SER A 149 19.23 1.88 0.20
C SER A 149 18.81 3.30 0.65
N GLU A 150 18.25 3.42 1.85
CA GLU A 150 17.90 4.74 2.41
C GLU A 150 19.11 5.67 2.53
N ALA A 151 20.24 5.13 3.00
CA ALA A 151 21.47 5.90 3.15
C ALA A 151 21.96 6.42 1.79
N GLN A 152 21.85 5.62 0.75
CA GLN A 152 22.20 6.01 -0.61
C GLN A 152 21.23 7.06 -1.15
N ALA A 153 19.91 6.86 -0.99
CA ALA A 153 18.90 7.82 -1.40
C ALA A 153 19.09 9.19 -0.73
N ARG A 154 19.33 9.22 0.59
CA ARG A 154 19.63 10.46 1.32
C ARG A 154 20.89 11.17 0.80
N ARG A 155 21.92 10.42 0.41
CA ARG A 155 23.13 11.00 -0.22
C ARG A 155 22.85 11.57 -1.60
N ILE A 156 21.95 10.97 -2.38
CA ILE A 156 21.54 11.49 -3.69
C ILE A 156 20.80 12.81 -3.51
N VAL A 157 19.81 12.85 -2.61
CA VAL A 157 19.03 14.07 -2.31
C VAL A 157 19.92 15.18 -1.76
N GLY A 158 20.86 14.88 -0.86
CA GLY A 158 21.77 15.89 -0.29
C GLY A 158 22.84 16.43 -1.26
N ARG A 159 22.91 15.91 -2.49
CA ARG A 159 23.82 16.38 -3.56
C ARG A 159 23.10 17.15 -4.67
N ALA A 160 21.77 17.13 -4.68
CA ALA A 160 20.92 17.85 -5.63
C ALA A 160 20.61 19.26 -5.10
#